data_AF-A0AA88WI84-F1
#
_entry.id   AF-A0AA88WI84-F1
#
_cell.length_a   1.000
_cell.length_b   1.000
_cell.length_c   1.000
_cell.angle_alpha   90.00
_cell.angle_beta   90.00
_cell.angle_gamma   90.00
#
_symmetry.space_group_name_H-M   'P 1'
#
loop_
_entity.id
_entity.type
_entity.pdbx_description
1 polymer ?
#
loop_
_entity_poly.entity_id
_entity_poly.type
_entity_poly.pdbx_seq_one_letter_code
_entity_poly.pdbx_strand_id
1 'polypeptide(L)'
;MAFAQEASASSASHDFKYGAFLSFHGKDTRTTFTADLFHALQTAKLGPFMDTGLERGKTITSGLEKAIESSEVSIIVFSKNYASSSWCLDELLKILQQHHSETKTHEILPLFYHVDPSVVRHQKDSYGAALAAHESTHGEEKVEQWKKALNECAHLFGYTFPNADYRFRIDFIDAAVKWTREKLGNRETVFCYDVFVSYTSEDIPTQFIQNLYATLRKSGFTYFEGEINRKENTVSEFDATINQSRSSIIVFSRSYSYSPWCLHQLAKIFEYSKTKRHVILPVFYMVDKENVIKQKDRMSIELDEKYKGQFNLWRESIKAVAELPAISISRGGATPR
;
A
#
# COMPACT_ATOMS: atom_id res chain seq x y z
N MET A 1 38.55 -38.34 -2.17
CA MET A 1 38.01 -37.47 -1.11
C MET A 1 37.93 -36.07 -1.66
N ALA A 2 36.74 -35.64 -2.10
CA ALA A 2 36.50 -34.27 -2.54
C ALA A 2 35.66 -33.59 -1.46
N PHE A 3 36.20 -32.55 -0.83
CA PHE A 3 35.48 -31.71 0.11
C PHE A 3 34.56 -30.78 -0.69
N ALA A 4 33.25 -31.01 -0.63
CA ALA A 4 32.27 -30.02 -1.04
C ALA A 4 32.10 -29.04 0.12
N GLN A 5 32.52 -27.79 -0.11
CA GLN A 5 32.31 -26.68 0.80
C GLN A 5 30.87 -26.18 0.61
N GLU A 6 29.97 -26.54 1.53
CA GLU A 6 28.64 -25.98 1.59
C GLU A 6 28.73 -24.50 1.99
N ALA A 7 28.35 -23.63 1.06
CA ALA A 7 28.08 -22.23 1.35
C ALA A 7 26.77 -22.16 2.17
N SER A 8 26.89 -21.91 3.47
CA SER A 8 25.76 -21.58 4.32
C SER A 8 25.21 -20.20 3.91
N ALA A 9 24.19 -20.20 3.06
CA ALA A 9 23.36 -19.03 2.85
C ALA A 9 22.47 -18.88 4.09
N SER A 10 22.90 -18.03 5.02
CA SER A 10 22.07 -17.51 6.11
C SER A 10 20.89 -16.74 5.52
N SER A 11 19.82 -17.43 5.15
CA SER A 11 18.52 -16.79 4.92
C SER A 11 17.90 -16.48 6.27
N ALA A 12 18.30 -15.35 6.85
CA ALA A 12 17.47 -14.70 7.85
C ALA A 12 16.18 -14.30 7.12
N SER A 13 15.17 -15.15 7.20
CA SER A 13 13.80 -14.80 6.84
C SER A 13 13.29 -13.82 7.89
N HIS A 14 13.76 -12.59 7.81
CA HIS A 14 13.07 -11.47 8.43
C HIS A 14 11.75 -11.34 7.67
N ASP A 15 10.64 -11.52 8.38
CA ASP A 15 9.26 -11.37 7.89
C ASP A 15 8.98 -9.91 7.51
N PHE A 16 9.63 -9.42 6.45
CA PHE A 16 9.32 -8.14 5.88
C PHE A 16 7.98 -8.24 5.16
N LYS A 17 7.09 -7.31 5.50
CA LYS A 17 5.75 -7.21 4.93
C LYS A 17 5.75 -6.37 3.65
N TYR A 18 6.63 -5.38 3.59
CA TYR A 18 6.75 -4.43 2.49
C TYR A 18 8.18 -4.43 1.96
N GLY A 19 8.33 -4.24 0.65
CA GLY A 19 9.64 -4.04 0.07
C GLY A 19 10.17 -2.63 0.37
N ALA A 20 9.33 -1.60 0.29
CA ALA A 20 9.77 -0.21 0.51
C ALA A 20 8.76 0.60 1.33
N PHE A 21 9.25 1.33 2.34
CA PHE A 21 8.50 2.38 3.04
C PHE A 21 8.73 3.73 2.37
N LEU A 22 7.66 4.49 2.06
CA LEU A 22 7.77 5.84 1.50
C LEU A 22 7.51 6.90 2.59
N SER A 23 8.53 7.69 2.93
CA SER A 23 8.38 8.87 3.80
C SER A 23 8.44 10.15 2.96
N PHE A 24 7.48 11.05 3.17
CA PHE A 24 7.32 12.25 2.35
C PHE A 24 6.43 13.29 3.03
N HIS A 25 6.56 14.55 2.59
CA HIS A 25 5.64 15.60 3.01
C HIS A 25 4.35 15.53 2.21
N GLY A 26 3.27 15.09 2.84
CA GLY A 26 1.99 14.85 2.16
C GLY A 26 1.41 16.05 1.41
N LYS A 27 1.62 17.29 1.88
CA LYS A 27 1.15 18.48 1.17
C LYS A 27 1.99 18.83 -0.06
N ASP A 28 3.24 18.40 -0.12
CA ASP A 28 4.14 18.74 -1.22
C ASP A 28 4.00 17.73 -2.37
N THR A 29 3.95 16.42 -2.06
CA THR A 29 4.17 15.40 -3.09
C THR A 29 3.14 14.26 -3.15
N ARG A 30 2.15 14.19 -2.24
CA ARG A 30 1.23 13.03 -2.12
C ARG A 30 0.54 12.67 -3.44
N THR A 31 -0.14 13.64 -4.05
CA THR A 31 -0.94 13.45 -5.26
C THR A 31 -0.16 13.74 -6.54
N THR A 32 1.14 13.97 -6.42
CA THR A 32 2.03 14.30 -7.53
C THR A 32 3.17 13.30 -7.56
N PHE A 33 4.40 13.72 -7.25
CA PHE A 33 5.60 12.89 -7.39
C PHE A 33 5.52 11.56 -6.64
N THR A 34 5.05 11.57 -5.38
CA THR A 34 5.04 10.36 -4.56
C THR A 34 3.96 9.37 -5.00
N ALA A 35 2.83 9.82 -5.56
CA ALA A 35 1.84 8.94 -6.19
C ALA A 35 2.45 8.16 -7.37
N ASP A 36 3.10 8.87 -8.28
CA ASP A 36 3.74 8.23 -9.45
C ASP A 36 4.84 7.25 -9.03
N LEU A 37 5.68 7.61 -8.04
CA LEU A 37 6.71 6.73 -7.49
C LEU A 37 6.08 5.46 -6.89
N PHE A 38 5.02 5.60 -6.11
CA PHE A 38 4.31 4.46 -5.52
C PHE A 38 3.72 3.55 -6.60
N HIS A 39 3.02 4.10 -7.58
CA HIS A 39 2.47 3.32 -8.69
C HIS A 39 3.56 2.60 -9.50
N ALA A 40 4.72 3.23 -9.70
CA ALA A 40 5.85 2.60 -10.38
C ALA A 40 6.42 1.42 -9.56
N LEU A 41 6.62 1.59 -8.25
CA LEU A 41 7.06 0.52 -7.34
C LEU A 41 6.04 -0.63 -7.27
N GLN A 42 4.74 -0.33 -7.30
CA GLN A 42 3.67 -1.33 -7.36
C GLN A 42 3.70 -2.10 -8.67
N THR A 43 3.78 -1.40 -9.80
CA THR A 43 3.88 -2.01 -11.13
C THR A 43 5.12 -2.91 -11.22
N ALA A 44 6.21 -2.47 -10.60
CA ALA A 44 7.45 -3.21 -10.45
C ALA A 44 7.38 -4.39 -9.45
N LYS A 45 6.26 -4.56 -8.73
CA LYS A 45 6.01 -5.59 -7.71
C LYS A 45 6.99 -5.57 -6.53
N LEU A 46 7.38 -4.36 -6.12
CA LEU A 46 8.34 -4.10 -5.04
C LEU A 46 7.66 -3.79 -3.70
N GLY A 47 6.36 -4.08 -3.57
CA GLY A 47 5.61 -4.00 -2.31
C GLY A 47 5.75 -2.66 -1.56
N PRO A 48 5.46 -1.49 -2.17
CA PRO A 48 5.60 -0.22 -1.47
C PRO A 48 4.48 -0.04 -0.42
N PHE A 49 4.84 0.59 0.69
CA PHE A 49 3.93 1.14 1.69
C PHE A 49 4.02 2.67 1.63
N MET A 50 2.88 3.33 1.43
CA MET A 50 2.77 4.78 1.47
C MET A 50 1.90 5.19 2.66
N ASP A 51 2.37 6.11 3.49
CA ASP A 51 1.51 6.72 4.50
C ASP A 51 0.45 7.63 3.84
N THR A 52 -0.83 7.29 4.01
CA THR A 52 -1.95 8.07 3.49
C THR A 52 -2.24 9.31 4.33
N GLY A 53 -1.61 9.47 5.51
CA GLY A 53 -1.74 10.65 6.36
C GLY A 53 -3.15 10.90 6.92
N LEU A 54 -3.99 9.86 6.95
CA LEU A 54 -5.40 9.97 7.32
C LEU A 54 -5.69 10.02 8.83
N GLU A 55 -4.68 9.91 9.71
CA GLU A 55 -4.89 10.03 11.16
C GLU A 55 -4.12 11.20 11.75
N ARG A 56 -4.83 12.34 11.82
CA ARG A 56 -4.41 13.53 12.57
C ARG A 56 -4.46 13.23 14.07
N GLY A 57 -3.29 13.03 14.68
CA GLY A 57 -3.17 12.95 16.14
C GLY A 57 -1.73 12.74 16.62
N LYS A 58 -1.04 13.84 16.93
CA LYS A 58 0.14 14.08 17.81
C LYS A 58 1.22 13.01 18.13
N THR A 59 1.24 11.81 17.58
CA THR A 59 2.33 10.83 17.78
C THR A 59 2.27 9.79 16.66
N ILE A 60 3.43 9.33 16.17
CA ILE A 60 3.49 8.18 15.27
C ILE A 60 2.59 7.08 15.83
N THR A 61 1.57 6.64 15.08
CA THR A 61 0.71 5.56 15.55
C THR A 61 1.52 4.27 15.56
N SER A 62 1.25 3.37 16.51
CA SER A 62 1.93 2.07 16.59
C SER A 62 1.85 1.24 15.29
N GLY A 63 0.91 1.57 14.38
CA GLY A 63 0.82 0.97 13.06
C GLY A 63 1.89 1.46 12.08
N LEU A 64 2.29 2.73 12.17
CA LEU A 64 3.30 3.31 11.29
C LEU A 64 4.73 2.89 11.67
N GLU A 65 5.04 2.82 12.97
CA GLU A 65 6.30 2.21 13.46
C GLU A 65 6.46 0.78 12.95
N LYS A 66 5.40 -0.02 13.07
CA LYS A 66 5.38 -1.38 12.53
C LYS A 66 5.57 -1.42 11.03
N ALA A 67 5.03 -0.46 10.28
CA ALA A 67 5.22 -0.40 8.84
C ALA A 67 6.69 -0.14 8.46
N ILE A 68 7.37 0.76 9.18
CA ILE A 68 8.82 1.00 9.02
C ILE A 68 9.61 -0.27 9.36
N GLU A 69 9.34 -0.88 10.52
CA GLU A 69 10.03 -2.09 10.99
C GLU A 69 9.79 -3.34 10.13
N SER A 70 8.67 -3.35 9.39
CA SER A 70 8.28 -4.42 8.46
C SER A 70 8.65 -4.10 7.01
N SER A 71 9.38 -3.03 6.74
CA SER A 71 9.87 -2.68 5.39
C SER A 71 11.34 -3.06 5.24
N GLU A 72 11.74 -3.56 4.06
CA GLU A 72 13.15 -3.90 3.76
C GLU A 72 14.01 -2.66 3.52
N VAL A 73 13.44 -1.64 2.87
CA VAL A 73 14.09 -0.37 2.61
C VAL A 73 13.17 0.81 2.94
N SER A 74 13.75 2.00 3.09
CA SER A 74 12.99 3.26 3.14
C SER A 74 13.44 4.21 2.05
N ILE A 75 12.47 4.80 1.35
CA ILE A 75 12.70 5.87 0.38
C ILE A 75 12.15 7.16 0.98
N ILE A 76 13.01 8.16 1.12
CA ILE A 76 12.68 9.43 1.76
C ILE A 76 12.62 10.51 0.68
N VAL A 77 11.45 11.08 0.43
CA VAL A 77 11.27 12.18 -0.52
C VAL A 77 11.41 13.51 0.21
N PHE A 78 12.65 14.01 0.28
CA PHE A 78 12.91 15.35 0.77
C PHE A 78 12.35 16.36 -0.24
N SER A 79 11.46 17.22 0.25
CA SER A 79 10.79 18.28 -0.49
C SER A 79 10.88 19.58 0.31
N LYS A 80 10.57 20.72 -0.33
CA LYS A 80 10.77 22.05 0.25
C LYS A 80 10.26 22.21 1.68
N ASN A 81 9.12 21.60 2.03
CA ASN A 81 8.48 21.76 3.33
C ASN A 81 8.58 20.50 4.21
N TYR A 82 9.42 19.52 3.89
CA TYR A 82 9.55 18.28 4.65
C TYR A 82 9.77 18.52 6.16
N ALA A 83 10.72 19.39 6.50
CA ALA A 83 11.04 19.71 7.90
C ALA A 83 9.99 20.56 8.62
N SER A 84 8.92 21.02 7.96
CA SER A 84 7.81 21.72 8.62
C SER A 84 6.82 20.76 9.30
N SER A 85 6.94 19.46 9.01
CA SER A 85 6.13 18.40 9.59
C SER A 85 6.94 17.67 10.63
N SER A 86 6.63 17.89 11.92
CA SER A 86 7.23 17.11 13.01
C SER A 86 7.01 15.61 12.84
N TRP A 87 5.92 15.21 12.19
CA TRP A 87 5.67 13.82 11.81
C TRP A 87 6.71 13.27 10.85
N CYS A 88 7.02 13.99 9.76
CA CYS A 88 8.03 13.56 8.80
C CYS A 88 9.43 13.49 9.45
N LEU A 89 9.68 14.34 10.45
CA LEU A 89 10.93 14.34 11.22
C LEU A 89 10.99 13.18 12.23
N ASP A 90 9.87 12.81 12.86
CA ASP A 90 9.79 11.63 13.72
C ASP A 90 9.90 10.33 12.91
N GLU A 91 9.29 10.25 11.72
CA GLU A 91 9.46 9.13 10.78
C GLU A 91 10.94 8.96 10.43
N LEU A 92 11.63 10.06 10.13
CA LEU A 92 13.06 10.07 9.81
C LEU A 92 13.91 9.49 10.95
N LEU A 93 13.63 9.86 12.20
CA LEU A 93 14.32 9.28 13.36
C LEU A 93 14.11 7.78 13.46
N LYS A 94 12.88 7.31 13.25
CA LYS A 94 12.55 5.88 13.35
C LYS A 94 13.20 5.07 12.21
N ILE A 95 13.23 5.63 11.00
CA ILE A 95 13.92 5.04 9.84
C ILE A 95 15.43 4.91 10.13
N LEU A 96 16.07 5.95 10.67
CA LEU A 96 17.48 5.90 11.04
C LEU A 96 17.77 4.95 12.18
N GLN A 97 16.90 4.89 13.19
CA GLN A 97 17.01 3.91 14.27
C GLN A 97 17.00 2.48 13.70
N GLN A 98 16.13 2.22 12.73
CA GLN A 98 16.04 0.93 12.05
C GLN A 98 17.28 0.65 11.17
N HIS A 99 17.80 1.66 10.46
CA HIS A 99 19.04 1.60 9.68
C HIS A 99 20.26 1.22 10.53
N HIS A 100 20.32 1.73 11.77
CA HIS A 100 21.40 1.43 12.72
C HIS A 100 21.22 0.12 13.49
N SER A 101 20.13 -0.63 13.27
CA SER A 101 19.91 -1.88 13.99
C SER A 101 20.92 -2.95 13.58
N GLU A 102 21.64 -3.52 14.54
CA GLU A 102 22.56 -4.64 14.29
C GLU A 102 21.83 -5.93 13.86
N THR A 103 20.51 -6.00 14.09
CA THR A 103 19.71 -7.22 13.86
C THR A 103 19.07 -7.26 12.48
N LYS A 104 18.92 -6.12 11.81
CA LYS A 104 18.22 -5.99 10.53
C LYS A 104 18.98 -5.05 9.61
N THR A 105 19.34 -5.54 8.42
CA THR A 105 19.85 -4.67 7.36
C THR A 105 18.69 -3.87 6.80
N HIS A 106 18.66 -2.56 7.04
CA HIS A 106 17.63 -1.66 6.53
C HIS A 106 18.28 -0.54 5.75
N GLU A 107 18.03 -0.45 4.44
CA GLU A 107 18.71 0.51 3.57
C GLU A 107 17.83 1.73 3.32
N ILE A 108 18.46 2.90 3.17
CA ILE A 108 17.77 4.18 2.97
C ILE A 108 18.15 4.78 1.63
N LEU A 109 17.14 5.21 0.86
CA LEU A 109 17.31 6.03 -0.35
C LEU A 109 16.71 7.43 -0.15
N PRO A 110 17.53 8.47 0.06
CA PRO A 110 17.08 9.85 -0.03
C PRO A 110 16.88 10.27 -1.50
N LEU A 111 15.70 10.85 -1.77
CA LEU A 111 15.34 11.51 -3.02
C LEU A 111 15.14 13.00 -2.73
N PHE A 112 15.97 13.84 -3.34
CA PHE A 112 15.91 15.29 -3.17
C PHE A 112 15.05 15.91 -4.28
N TYR A 113 13.77 16.09 -3.99
CA TYR A 113 12.76 16.56 -4.94
C TYR A 113 12.55 18.07 -4.83
N HIS A 114 13.05 18.83 -5.82
CA HIS A 114 13.06 20.30 -5.84
C HIS A 114 13.71 20.93 -4.59
N VAL A 115 14.68 20.24 -4.00
CA VAL A 115 15.50 20.75 -2.90
C VAL A 115 16.94 20.32 -3.14
N ASP A 116 17.89 21.22 -2.88
CA ASP A 116 19.30 20.88 -2.96
C ASP A 116 19.70 20.03 -1.72
N PRO A 117 20.48 18.95 -1.88
CA PRO A 117 20.92 18.13 -0.74
C PRO A 117 21.61 18.93 0.37
N SER A 118 22.32 20.02 0.04
CA SER A 118 22.99 20.89 1.00
C SER A 118 22.01 21.66 1.90
N VAL A 119 20.80 21.97 1.40
CA VAL A 119 19.74 22.60 2.18
C VAL A 119 19.26 21.64 3.25
N VAL A 120 19.08 20.35 2.91
CA VAL A 120 18.70 19.31 3.88
C VAL A 120 19.84 19.04 4.87
N ARG A 121 21.07 18.88 4.36
CA ARG A 121 22.27 18.53 5.13
C ARG A 121 22.64 19.57 6.19
N HIS A 122 22.51 20.84 5.84
CA HIS A 122 22.88 21.96 6.70
C HIS A 122 21.67 22.74 7.22
N GLN A 123 20.46 22.21 7.01
CA GLN A 123 19.20 22.78 7.44
C GLN A 123 19.08 24.28 7.10
N LYS A 124 19.36 24.62 5.85
CA LYS A 124 19.28 26.01 5.35
C LYS A 124 17.85 26.35 4.91
N ASP A 125 17.61 27.62 4.59
CA ASP A 125 16.37 28.10 3.98
C ASP A 125 15.11 27.63 4.74
N SER A 126 14.17 26.98 4.05
CA SER A 126 12.92 26.51 4.63
C SER A 126 13.11 25.49 5.75
N TYR A 127 14.19 24.69 5.72
CA TYR A 127 14.47 23.69 6.75
C TYR A 127 14.89 24.36 8.06
N GLY A 128 15.77 25.37 7.99
CA GLY A 128 16.21 26.11 9.17
C GLY A 128 15.07 26.88 9.82
N ALA A 129 14.25 27.57 9.02
CA ALA A 129 13.07 28.27 9.50
C ALA A 129 12.06 27.32 10.17
N ALA A 130 11.83 26.14 9.59
CA ALA A 130 10.92 25.15 10.14
C ALA A 130 11.41 24.57 11.48
N LEU A 131 12.71 24.24 11.59
CA LEU A 131 13.28 23.71 12.83
C LEU A 131 13.28 24.75 13.95
N ALA A 132 13.58 26.02 13.65
CA ALA A 132 13.48 27.11 14.63
C ALA A 132 12.03 27.28 15.15
N ALA A 133 11.02 27.14 14.27
CA ALA A 133 9.62 27.15 14.69
C ALA A 133 9.29 25.96 15.62
N HIS A 134 9.87 24.79 15.35
CA HIS A 134 9.67 23.60 16.16
C HIS A 134 10.29 23.66 17.57
N GLU A 135 11.38 24.40 17.77
CA GLU A 135 12.05 24.51 19.10
C GLU A 135 11.07 25.00 20.18
N SER A 136 10.20 25.95 19.84
CA SER A 136 9.17 26.48 20.75
C SER A 136 8.10 25.47 21.19
N THR A 137 7.88 24.41 20.40
CA THR A 137 6.77 23.46 20.58
C THR A 137 7.22 22.07 21.02
N HIS A 138 8.43 21.66 20.66
CA HIS A 138 8.96 20.31 20.91
C HIS A 138 10.21 20.30 21.78
N GLY A 139 10.82 21.47 22.02
CA GLY A 139 12.04 21.62 22.80
C GLY A 139 13.31 21.43 21.97
N GLU A 140 14.40 22.04 22.45
CA GLU A 140 15.70 22.07 21.79
C GLU A 140 16.30 20.67 21.58
N GLU A 141 16.20 19.80 22.60
CA GLU A 141 16.75 18.43 22.55
C GLU A 141 16.16 17.62 21.39
N LYS A 142 14.84 17.68 21.21
CA LYS A 142 14.14 16.94 20.15
C LYS A 142 14.51 17.50 18.76
N VAL A 143 14.59 18.82 18.64
CA VAL A 143 15.00 19.48 17.40
C VAL A 143 16.45 19.13 17.04
N GLU A 144 17.34 19.01 18.03
CA GLU A 144 18.72 18.59 17.80
C GLU A 144 18.81 17.14 17.28
N GLN A 145 17.96 16.24 17.78
CA GLN A 145 17.83 14.89 17.21
C GLN A 145 17.40 14.94 15.74
N TRP A 146 16.41 15.77 15.41
CA TRP A 146 15.96 15.95 14.02
C TRP A 146 17.03 16.56 13.12
N LYS A 147 17.79 17.55 13.60
CA LYS A 147 18.93 18.15 12.88
C LYS A 147 19.98 17.10 12.53
N LYS A 148 20.36 16.26 13.49
CA LYS A 148 21.30 15.15 13.28
C LYS A 148 20.77 14.14 12.26
N ALA A 149 19.50 13.76 12.37
CA ALA A 149 18.86 12.84 11.46
C ALA A 149 18.82 13.35 10.01
N LEU A 150 18.44 14.61 9.81
CA LEU A 150 18.46 15.27 8.50
C LEU A 150 19.87 15.35 7.92
N ASN A 151 20.84 15.70 8.75
CA ASN A 151 22.24 15.74 8.35
C ASN A 151 22.72 14.37 7.88
N GLU A 152 22.50 13.33 8.68
CA GLU A 152 22.97 11.98 8.40
C GLU A 152 22.33 11.39 7.14
N CYS A 153 21.00 11.44 7.02
CA CYS A 153 20.32 10.97 5.81
C CYS A 153 20.75 11.74 4.55
N ALA A 154 21.06 13.03 4.65
CA ALA A 154 21.55 13.82 3.52
C ALA A 154 23.02 13.55 3.14
N HIS A 155 23.74 12.73 3.92
CA HIS A 155 25.06 12.20 3.57
C HIS A 155 25.00 10.82 2.89
N LEU A 156 23.85 10.14 2.96
CA LEU A 156 23.66 8.86 2.27
C LEU A 156 23.60 9.06 0.75
N PHE A 157 23.94 8.00 0.01
CA PHE A 157 23.79 7.99 -1.44
C PHE A 157 22.31 8.17 -1.82
N GLY A 158 22.03 9.15 -2.67
CA GLY A 158 20.67 9.44 -3.12
C GLY A 158 20.63 10.13 -4.47
N TYR A 159 19.43 10.38 -4.98
CA TYR A 159 19.22 11.05 -6.25
C TYR A 159 18.67 12.46 -6.04
N THR A 160 19.17 13.42 -6.81
CA THR A 160 18.65 14.80 -6.83
C THR A 160 17.86 15.03 -8.11
N PHE A 161 16.68 15.63 -7.97
CA PHE A 161 15.81 15.90 -9.10
C PHE A 161 16.38 17.04 -9.98
N PRO A 162 16.77 16.78 -11.24
CA PRO A 162 17.67 17.68 -11.97
C PRO A 162 16.99 18.89 -12.62
N ASN A 163 15.67 18.89 -12.86
CA ASN A 163 14.88 20.04 -13.36
C ASN A 163 13.37 19.75 -13.31
N ALA A 164 12.51 20.69 -13.71
CA ALA A 164 11.05 20.52 -13.72
C ALA A 164 10.44 19.87 -14.99
N ASP A 165 11.26 19.33 -15.91
CA ASP A 165 10.74 18.67 -17.11
C ASP A 165 10.30 17.23 -16.80
N TYR A 166 9.13 16.87 -17.34
CA TYR A 166 8.47 15.59 -17.15
C TYR A 166 9.36 14.38 -17.49
N ARG A 167 10.25 14.47 -18.49
CA ARG A 167 11.15 13.35 -18.85
C ARG A 167 12.07 12.97 -17.70
N PHE A 168 12.62 13.98 -17.02
CA PHE A 168 13.50 13.76 -15.88
C PHE A 168 12.73 13.20 -14.67
N ARG A 169 11.41 13.45 -14.59
CA ARG A 169 10.55 12.83 -13.57
C ARG A 169 10.47 11.31 -13.74
N ILE A 170 10.34 10.83 -14.97
CA ILE A 170 10.33 9.39 -15.27
C ILE A 170 11.69 8.78 -14.93
N ASP A 171 12.78 9.36 -15.41
CA ASP A 171 14.13 8.85 -15.15
C ASP A 171 14.45 8.79 -13.64
N PHE A 172 13.97 9.79 -12.90
CA PHE A 172 14.13 9.86 -11.45
C PHE A 172 13.35 8.78 -10.70
N ILE A 173 12.12 8.49 -11.14
CA ILE A 173 11.31 7.38 -10.61
C ILE A 173 11.96 6.04 -10.96
N ASP A 174 12.40 5.87 -12.21
CA ASP A 174 13.04 4.64 -12.68
C ASP A 174 14.33 4.36 -11.92
N ALA A 175 15.12 5.39 -11.59
CA ALA A 175 16.30 5.26 -10.75
C ALA A 175 15.95 4.74 -9.35
N ALA A 176 14.89 5.27 -8.73
CA ALA A 176 14.40 4.79 -7.44
C ALA A 176 13.91 3.34 -7.51
N VAL A 177 13.10 2.99 -8.52
CA VAL A 177 12.58 1.63 -8.74
C VAL A 177 13.73 0.63 -8.96
N LYS A 178 14.74 1.01 -9.76
CA LYS A 178 15.92 0.19 -10.01
C LYS A 178 16.71 -0.04 -8.73
N TRP A 179 17.01 1.03 -7.98
CA TRP A 179 17.70 0.92 -6.70
C TRP A 179 16.95 0.01 -5.73
N THR A 180 15.63 0.17 -5.61
CA THR A 180 14.82 -0.69 -4.73
C THR A 180 14.90 -2.14 -5.17
N ARG A 181 14.75 -2.44 -6.46
CA ARG A 181 14.87 -3.81 -6.96
C ARG A 181 16.24 -4.43 -6.67
N GLU A 182 17.30 -3.67 -6.84
CA GLU A 182 18.66 -4.13 -6.53
C GLU A 182 18.81 -4.50 -5.04
N LYS A 183 18.20 -3.71 -4.14
CA LYS A 183 18.24 -3.96 -2.70
C LYS A 183 17.37 -5.14 -2.26
N LEU A 184 16.20 -5.34 -2.87
CA LEU A 184 15.32 -6.49 -2.56
C LEU A 184 15.81 -7.81 -3.18
N GLY A 185 16.65 -7.74 -4.22
CA GLY A 185 17.12 -8.89 -4.97
C GLY A 185 16.02 -9.55 -5.83
N ASN A 186 16.36 -10.67 -6.49
CA ASN A 186 15.44 -11.43 -7.34
C ASN A 186 14.49 -12.34 -6.51
N ARG A 187 13.82 -11.79 -5.48
CA ARG A 187 12.82 -12.53 -4.70
C ARG A 187 11.47 -12.50 -5.41
N GLU A 188 10.68 -13.56 -5.24
CA GLU A 188 9.30 -13.60 -5.74
C GLU A 188 8.49 -12.41 -5.18
N THR A 189 7.61 -11.89 -6.04
CA THR A 189 6.67 -10.78 -5.79
C THR A 189 6.28 -10.55 -4.32
N VAL A 190 6.68 -9.40 -3.76
CA VAL A 190 6.12 -8.92 -2.50
C VAL A 190 4.73 -8.34 -2.80
N PHE A 191 3.69 -8.97 -2.26
CA PHE A 191 2.33 -8.44 -2.34
C PHE A 191 2.28 -7.05 -1.71
N CYS A 192 1.72 -6.08 -2.43
CA CYS A 192 1.61 -4.69 -1.96
C CYS A 192 0.48 -4.52 -0.94
N TYR A 193 -0.52 -5.40 -0.96
CA TYR A 193 -1.66 -5.36 -0.05
C TYR A 193 -1.87 -6.74 0.60
N ASP A 194 -2.30 -6.76 1.85
CA ASP A 194 -2.78 -8.01 2.44
C ASP A 194 -4.17 -8.38 1.90
N VAL A 195 -5.05 -7.37 1.76
CA VAL A 195 -6.47 -7.59 1.49
C VAL A 195 -6.97 -6.65 0.39
N PHE A 196 -7.56 -7.22 -0.65
CA PHE A 196 -8.44 -6.51 -1.57
C PHE A 196 -9.90 -6.69 -1.15
N VAL A 197 -10.69 -5.62 -1.09
CA VAL A 197 -12.13 -5.72 -0.76
C VAL A 197 -12.94 -5.41 -2.01
N SER A 198 -13.73 -6.38 -2.48
CA SER A 198 -14.68 -6.20 -3.58
C SER A 198 -16.09 -6.09 -3.02
N TYR A 199 -16.78 -5.00 -3.33
CA TYR A 199 -18.14 -4.74 -2.86
C TYR A 199 -18.86 -3.80 -3.82
N THR A 200 -20.17 -3.61 -3.64
CA THR A 200 -20.94 -2.58 -4.34
C THR A 200 -21.45 -1.53 -3.35
N SER A 201 -21.41 -0.26 -3.74
CA SER A 201 -21.85 0.87 -2.90
C SER A 201 -23.37 1.11 -2.97
N GLU A 202 -24.08 0.38 -3.83
CA GLU A 202 -25.51 0.60 -4.10
C GLU A 202 -26.40 0.25 -2.90
N ASP A 203 -26.06 -0.81 -2.18
CA ASP A 203 -26.89 -1.35 -1.09
C ASP A 203 -26.12 -1.66 0.20
N ILE A 204 -24.80 -1.42 0.21
CA ILE A 204 -23.96 -1.52 1.40
C ILE A 204 -23.80 -0.12 2.00
N PRO A 205 -24.19 0.11 3.27
CA PRO A 205 -24.00 1.39 3.92
C PRO A 205 -22.53 1.80 3.95
N THR A 206 -22.22 3.06 3.60
CA THR A 206 -20.85 3.59 3.61
C THR A 206 -20.15 3.37 4.96
N GLN A 207 -20.89 3.51 6.06
CA GLN A 207 -20.35 3.29 7.40
C GLN A 207 -19.85 1.85 7.62
N PHE A 208 -20.51 0.85 7.02
CA PHE A 208 -20.08 -0.54 7.13
C PHE A 208 -18.69 -0.73 6.51
N ILE A 209 -18.47 -0.19 5.32
CA ILE A 209 -17.19 -0.29 4.62
C ILE A 209 -16.10 0.53 5.32
N GLN A 210 -16.42 1.74 5.79
CA GLN A 210 -15.49 2.53 6.57
C GLN A 210 -15.04 1.81 7.84
N ASN A 211 -15.98 1.14 8.54
CA ASN A 211 -15.66 0.36 9.72
C ASN A 211 -14.82 -0.88 9.39
N LEU A 212 -15.08 -1.55 8.26
CA LEU A 212 -14.27 -2.67 7.79
C LEU A 212 -12.82 -2.23 7.55
N TYR A 213 -12.61 -1.16 6.79
CA TYR A 213 -11.27 -0.63 6.52
C TYR A 213 -10.58 -0.13 7.80
N ALA A 214 -11.29 0.60 8.67
CA ALA A 214 -10.75 1.02 9.96
C ALA A 214 -10.33 -0.17 10.83
N THR A 215 -11.09 -1.27 10.80
CA THR A 215 -10.76 -2.51 11.52
C THR A 215 -9.54 -3.20 10.92
N LEU A 216 -9.47 -3.35 9.59
CA LEU A 216 -8.29 -3.89 8.89
C LEU A 216 -7.04 -3.09 9.25
N ARG A 217 -7.12 -1.76 9.20
CA ARG A 217 -6.03 -0.84 9.56
C ARG A 217 -5.61 -1.02 11.01
N LYS A 218 -6.57 -1.03 11.95
CA LYS A 218 -6.30 -1.21 13.39
C LYS A 218 -5.66 -2.57 13.67
N SER A 219 -6.03 -3.60 12.92
CA SER A 219 -5.43 -4.94 12.98
C SER A 219 -4.09 -5.06 12.23
N GLY A 220 -3.61 -3.99 11.59
CA GLY A 220 -2.33 -3.93 10.91
C GLY A 220 -2.32 -4.52 9.50
N PHE A 221 -3.48 -4.75 8.89
CA PHE A 221 -3.59 -5.19 7.49
C PHE A 221 -3.50 -4.00 6.52
N THR A 222 -2.82 -4.17 5.39
CA THR A 222 -2.87 -3.24 4.26
C THR A 222 -3.92 -3.63 3.25
N TYR A 223 -4.51 -2.63 2.62
CA TYR A 223 -5.57 -2.79 1.65
C TYR A 223 -5.59 -1.64 0.65
N PHE A 224 -6.27 -1.84 -0.47
CA PHE A 224 -6.49 -0.81 -1.48
C PHE A 224 -7.77 -0.01 -1.19
N GLU A 225 -7.66 1.33 -1.14
CA GLU A 225 -8.76 2.27 -0.90
C GLU A 225 -9.44 2.82 -2.18
N GLY A 226 -9.08 2.32 -3.36
CA GLY A 226 -9.45 2.96 -4.64
C GLY A 226 -10.92 2.93 -5.04
N GLU A 227 -11.82 2.38 -4.22
CA GLU A 227 -13.26 2.59 -4.39
C GLU A 227 -13.68 4.05 -4.16
N ILE A 228 -12.90 4.84 -3.42
CA ILE A 228 -13.19 6.27 -3.19
C ILE A 228 -13.00 7.09 -4.48
N ASN A 229 -12.20 6.61 -5.45
CA ASN A 229 -11.89 7.26 -6.73
C ASN A 229 -12.38 6.47 -7.96
N ARG A 230 -13.57 5.88 -7.91
CA ARG A 230 -14.19 5.14 -9.04
C ARG A 230 -14.24 5.91 -10.39
N LYS A 231 -14.12 7.24 -10.38
CA LYS A 231 -14.14 8.08 -11.60
C LYS A 231 -12.80 8.13 -12.35
N GLU A 232 -11.70 7.73 -11.71
CA GLU A 232 -10.35 7.89 -12.26
C GLU A 232 -9.66 6.56 -12.61
N ASN A 233 -10.12 5.45 -12.01
CA ASN A 233 -9.40 4.17 -12.13
C ASN A 233 -9.82 3.31 -13.34
N THR A 234 -8.84 2.73 -14.02
CA THR A 234 -9.05 1.84 -15.19
C THR A 234 -9.23 0.37 -14.80
N VAL A 235 -9.87 -0.46 -15.65
CA VAL A 235 -10.01 -1.92 -15.42
C VAL A 235 -8.64 -2.59 -15.17
N SER A 236 -7.60 -2.15 -15.89
CA SER A 236 -6.22 -2.64 -15.74
C SER A 236 -5.62 -2.38 -14.37
N GLU A 237 -5.96 -1.27 -13.72
CA GLU A 237 -5.46 -0.93 -12.37
C GLU A 237 -6.08 -1.84 -11.30
N PHE A 238 -7.35 -2.22 -11.46
CA PHE A 238 -7.99 -3.18 -10.55
C PHE A 238 -7.41 -4.58 -10.70
N ASP A 239 -7.19 -5.05 -11.93
CA ASP A 239 -6.54 -6.35 -12.18
C ASP A 239 -5.14 -6.39 -11.55
N ALA A 240 -4.36 -5.30 -11.69
CA ALA A 240 -3.05 -5.17 -11.06
C ALA A 240 -3.16 -5.19 -9.53
N THR A 241 -4.13 -4.49 -8.94
CA THR A 241 -4.34 -4.41 -7.48
C THR A 241 -4.73 -5.77 -6.91
N ILE A 242 -5.65 -6.48 -7.53
CA ILE A 242 -6.05 -7.85 -7.13
C ILE A 242 -4.81 -8.75 -7.13
N ASN A 243 -4.01 -8.69 -8.20
CA ASN A 243 -2.79 -9.49 -8.35
C ASN A 243 -1.68 -9.12 -7.35
N GLN A 244 -1.70 -7.90 -6.81
CA GLN A 244 -0.80 -7.41 -5.77
C GLN A 244 -1.32 -7.66 -4.35
N SER A 245 -2.51 -8.25 -4.20
CA SER A 245 -3.11 -8.54 -2.89
C SER A 245 -2.88 -10.00 -2.49
N ARG A 246 -2.61 -10.27 -1.20
CA ARG A 246 -2.46 -11.65 -0.68
C ARG A 246 -3.79 -12.40 -0.60
N SER A 247 -4.85 -11.65 -0.33
CA SER A 247 -6.20 -12.17 -0.12
C SER A 247 -7.25 -11.20 -0.64
N SER A 248 -8.48 -11.70 -0.77
CA SER A 248 -9.64 -10.88 -1.13
C SER A 248 -10.84 -11.15 -0.24
N ILE A 249 -11.48 -10.10 0.23
CA ILE A 249 -12.81 -10.14 0.86
C ILE A 249 -13.84 -9.79 -0.20
N ILE A 250 -14.82 -10.67 -0.43
CA ILE A 250 -15.91 -10.46 -1.38
C ILE A 250 -17.19 -10.22 -0.59
N VAL A 251 -17.72 -9.00 -0.62
CA VAL A 251 -18.96 -8.67 0.09
C VAL A 251 -20.15 -8.85 -0.84
N PHE A 252 -20.71 -10.05 -0.88
CA PHE A 252 -21.95 -10.33 -1.60
C PHE A 252 -23.12 -9.60 -0.94
N SER A 253 -23.72 -8.67 -1.66
CA SER A 253 -24.96 -7.98 -1.33
C SER A 253 -26.00 -8.20 -2.44
N ARG A 254 -27.20 -7.66 -2.28
CA ARG A 254 -28.28 -7.82 -3.27
C ARG A 254 -27.91 -7.20 -4.61
N SER A 255 -27.20 -6.08 -4.59
CA SER A 255 -26.80 -5.35 -5.78
C SER A 255 -25.50 -5.88 -6.44
N TYR A 256 -24.77 -6.78 -5.78
CA TYR A 256 -23.44 -7.20 -6.23
C TYR A 256 -23.48 -7.85 -7.62
N SER A 257 -24.43 -8.77 -7.86
CA SER A 257 -24.60 -9.47 -9.13
C SER A 257 -25.14 -8.58 -10.26
N TYR A 258 -25.54 -7.34 -9.96
CA TYR A 258 -25.97 -6.37 -10.95
C TYR A 258 -24.85 -5.41 -11.36
N SER A 259 -23.69 -5.48 -10.72
CA SER A 259 -22.52 -4.64 -11.04
C SER A 259 -21.55 -5.39 -11.96
N PRO A 260 -21.45 -5.03 -13.25
CA PRO A 260 -20.45 -5.61 -14.16
C PRO A 260 -19.02 -5.47 -13.63
N TRP A 261 -18.77 -4.39 -12.87
CA TRP A 261 -17.48 -4.14 -12.24
C TRP A 261 -17.13 -5.18 -11.18
N CYS A 262 -18.07 -5.42 -10.26
CA CYS A 262 -17.90 -6.40 -9.20
C CYS A 262 -17.80 -7.83 -9.77
N LEU A 263 -18.53 -8.11 -10.84
CA LEU A 263 -18.45 -9.39 -11.55
C LEU A 263 -17.13 -9.60 -12.28
N HIS A 264 -16.58 -8.56 -12.92
CA HIS A 264 -15.25 -8.59 -13.52
C HIS A 264 -14.17 -8.83 -12.45
N GLN A 265 -14.19 -8.05 -11.35
CA GLN A 265 -13.27 -8.24 -10.23
C GLN A 265 -13.35 -9.65 -9.66
N LEU A 266 -14.56 -10.16 -9.43
CA LEU A 266 -14.80 -11.51 -8.90
C LEU A 266 -14.21 -12.59 -9.81
N ALA A 267 -14.40 -12.48 -11.12
CA ALA A 267 -13.84 -13.42 -12.09
C ALA A 267 -12.32 -13.42 -12.07
N LYS A 268 -11.70 -12.24 -11.99
CA LYS A 268 -10.24 -12.13 -11.88
C LYS A 268 -9.70 -12.71 -10.59
N ILE A 269 -10.33 -12.40 -9.46
CA ILE A 269 -9.98 -12.98 -8.15
C ILE A 269 -10.06 -14.51 -8.21
N PHE A 270 -11.13 -15.06 -8.80
CA PHE A 270 -11.29 -16.49 -8.96
C PHE A 270 -10.21 -17.12 -9.86
N GLU A 271 -9.89 -16.51 -11.01
CA GLU A 271 -8.77 -16.94 -11.87
C GLU A 271 -7.44 -16.96 -11.10
N TYR A 272 -7.14 -15.89 -10.34
CA TYR A 272 -5.90 -15.79 -9.58
C TYR A 272 -5.82 -16.82 -8.45
N SER A 273 -6.93 -17.12 -7.76
CA SER A 273 -6.94 -18.15 -6.71
C SER A 273 -6.63 -19.56 -7.23
N LYS A 274 -6.83 -19.83 -8.53
CA LYS A 274 -6.50 -21.14 -9.12
C LYS A 274 -5.00 -21.31 -9.35
N THR A 275 -4.28 -20.21 -9.54
CA THR A 275 -2.86 -20.22 -9.97
C THR A 275 -1.92 -19.78 -8.85
N LYS A 276 -2.43 -19.12 -7.82
CA LYS A 276 -1.66 -18.57 -6.70
C LYS A 276 -2.26 -19.00 -5.37
N ARG A 277 -1.47 -18.87 -4.30
CA ARG A 277 -1.92 -19.04 -2.90
C ARG A 277 -2.75 -17.84 -2.42
N HIS A 278 -3.75 -17.43 -3.22
CA HIS A 278 -4.62 -16.29 -2.96
C HIS A 278 -5.84 -16.73 -2.15
N VAL A 279 -5.99 -16.18 -0.94
CA VAL A 279 -7.09 -16.56 -0.04
C VAL A 279 -8.33 -15.72 -0.35
N ILE A 280 -9.49 -16.34 -0.49
CA ILE A 280 -10.76 -15.64 -0.72
C ILE A 280 -11.66 -15.84 0.51
N LEU A 281 -12.18 -14.74 1.05
CA LEU A 281 -13.17 -14.71 2.13
C LEU A 281 -14.48 -14.10 1.63
N PRO A 282 -15.50 -14.91 1.33
CA PRO A 282 -16.84 -14.41 1.05
C PRO A 282 -17.52 -13.91 2.33
N VAL A 283 -18.20 -12.77 2.21
CA VAL A 283 -19.05 -12.16 3.23
C VAL A 283 -20.43 -11.93 2.62
N PHE A 284 -21.45 -12.61 3.16
CA PHE A 284 -22.84 -12.43 2.73
C PHE A 284 -23.49 -11.33 3.57
N TYR A 285 -23.61 -10.13 3.00
CA TYR A 285 -24.18 -8.96 3.66
C TYR A 285 -25.68 -8.86 3.37
N MET A 286 -26.50 -9.16 4.38
CA MET A 286 -27.97 -9.09 4.30
C MET A 286 -28.60 -9.90 3.15
N VAL A 287 -27.89 -10.92 2.67
CA VAL A 287 -28.34 -11.84 1.62
C VAL A 287 -28.18 -13.29 2.08
N ASP A 288 -29.00 -14.17 1.52
CA ASP A 288 -28.91 -15.60 1.76
C ASP A 288 -27.90 -16.26 0.80
N LYS A 289 -26.99 -17.08 1.34
CA LYS A 289 -25.95 -17.78 0.57
C LYS A 289 -26.53 -18.66 -0.53
N GLU A 290 -27.62 -19.39 -0.28
CA GLU A 290 -28.21 -20.25 -1.30
C GLU A 290 -28.84 -19.44 -2.43
N ASN A 291 -29.43 -18.29 -2.13
CA ASN A 291 -29.97 -17.42 -3.17
C ASN A 291 -28.87 -16.84 -4.07
N VAL A 292 -27.71 -16.47 -3.49
CA VAL A 292 -26.54 -16.03 -4.26
C VAL A 292 -25.99 -17.15 -5.13
N ILE A 293 -25.83 -18.37 -4.60
CA ILE A 293 -25.35 -19.54 -5.36
C ILE A 293 -26.30 -19.91 -6.50
N LYS A 294 -27.61 -19.96 -6.21
CA LYS A 294 -28.65 -20.35 -7.17
C LYS A 294 -29.01 -19.21 -8.13
N GLN A 295 -28.49 -17.99 -7.90
CA GLN A 295 -28.76 -16.80 -8.69
C GLN A 295 -30.26 -16.58 -8.91
N LYS A 296 -31.06 -16.84 -7.86
CA LYS A 296 -32.54 -16.88 -7.90
C LYS A 296 -33.17 -15.52 -8.14
N ASP A 297 -32.49 -14.45 -7.71
CA ASP A 297 -32.86 -13.09 -8.04
C ASP A 297 -32.37 -12.82 -9.47
N ARG A 298 -33.26 -13.09 -10.44
CA ARG A 298 -33.06 -13.00 -11.91
C ARG A 298 -31.82 -12.21 -12.32
N MET A 299 -30.85 -12.93 -12.87
CA MET A 299 -29.93 -12.36 -13.84
C MET A 299 -30.62 -12.20 -15.21
N SER A 300 -31.67 -11.37 -15.29
CA SER A 300 -32.06 -10.79 -16.57
C SER A 300 -31.20 -9.56 -16.77
N ILE A 301 -29.91 -9.80 -16.91
CA ILE A 301 -28.96 -8.76 -17.23
C ILE A 301 -29.13 -8.50 -18.74
N GLU A 302 -29.94 -7.51 -19.11
CA GLU A 302 -29.77 -6.81 -20.39
C GLU A 302 -28.47 -6.03 -20.31
N LEU A 303 -27.33 -6.73 -20.37
CA LEU A 303 -26.04 -6.07 -20.54
C LEU A 303 -25.80 -5.82 -22.01
N ASP A 304 -25.26 -4.63 -22.24
CA ASP A 304 -24.55 -4.20 -23.44
C ASP A 304 -23.83 -5.37 -24.13
N GLU A 305 -23.97 -5.48 -25.46
CA GLU A 305 -23.43 -6.59 -26.27
C GLU A 305 -21.94 -6.85 -25.99
N LYS A 306 -21.23 -5.80 -25.56
CA LYS A 306 -19.85 -5.80 -25.11
C LYS A 306 -19.49 -6.90 -24.07
N TYR A 307 -20.43 -7.34 -23.24
CA TYR A 307 -20.16 -8.27 -22.12
C TYR A 307 -20.71 -9.69 -22.31
N LYS A 308 -21.38 -9.98 -23.45
CA LYS A 308 -22.01 -11.29 -23.73
C LYS A 308 -21.04 -12.47 -23.54
N GLY A 309 -19.75 -12.30 -23.86
CA GLY A 309 -18.72 -13.35 -23.73
C GLY A 309 -18.28 -13.67 -22.30
N GLN A 310 -18.54 -12.81 -21.31
CA GLN A 310 -18.03 -12.98 -19.93
C GLN A 310 -19.06 -13.60 -18.97
N PHE A 311 -20.32 -13.70 -19.40
CA PHE A 311 -21.43 -14.06 -18.53
C PHE A 311 -21.30 -15.44 -17.88
N ASN A 312 -20.83 -16.44 -18.62
CA ASN A 312 -20.62 -17.78 -18.06
C ASN A 312 -19.50 -17.78 -17.02
N LEU A 313 -18.39 -17.08 -17.31
CA LEU A 313 -17.29 -16.93 -16.37
C LEU A 313 -17.75 -16.25 -15.08
N TRP A 314 -18.55 -15.18 -15.17
CA TRP A 314 -19.08 -14.50 -13.99
C TRP A 314 -19.99 -15.40 -13.17
N ARG A 315 -20.88 -16.16 -13.81
CA ARG A 315 -21.75 -17.12 -13.11
C ARG A 315 -20.96 -18.19 -12.38
N GLU A 316 -20.00 -18.79 -13.06
CA GLU A 316 -19.13 -19.81 -12.48
C GLU A 316 -18.32 -19.24 -11.31
N SER A 317 -17.83 -18.01 -11.45
CA SER A 317 -17.07 -17.33 -10.39
C SER A 317 -17.92 -17.04 -9.16
N ILE A 318 -19.17 -16.57 -9.33
CA ILE A 318 -20.14 -16.41 -8.23
C ILE A 318 -20.34 -17.74 -7.51
N LYS A 319 -20.65 -18.79 -8.26
CA LYS A 319 -20.94 -20.11 -7.67
C LYS A 319 -19.72 -20.63 -6.89
N ALA A 320 -18.56 -20.65 -7.53
CA ALA A 320 -17.35 -21.22 -6.95
C ALA A 320 -16.90 -20.45 -5.70
N VAL A 321 -16.94 -19.11 -5.73
CA VAL A 321 -16.54 -18.28 -4.58
C VAL A 321 -17.58 -18.34 -3.46
N ALA A 322 -18.87 -18.32 -3.78
CA ALA A 322 -19.93 -18.39 -2.77
C ALA A 322 -19.96 -19.74 -2.01
N GLU A 323 -19.44 -20.81 -2.61
CA GLU A 323 -19.34 -22.12 -1.97
C GLU A 323 -18.24 -22.20 -0.89
N LEU A 324 -17.24 -21.31 -0.91
CA LEU A 324 -16.13 -21.28 0.06
C LEU A 324 -16.60 -21.02 1.51
N PRO A 325 -15.76 -21.33 2.53
CA PRO A 325 -15.99 -20.93 3.92
C PRO A 325 -16.18 -19.42 4.02
N ALA A 326 -17.24 -18.97 4.70
CA ALA A 326 -17.73 -17.61 4.57
C ALA A 326 -18.36 -17.07 5.85
N ILE A 327 -18.47 -15.74 5.93
CA ILE A 327 -19.15 -15.03 7.02
C ILE A 327 -20.53 -14.58 6.52
N SER A 328 -21.56 -14.72 7.35
CA SER A 328 -22.89 -14.18 7.05
C SER A 328 -23.25 -13.09 8.05
N ILE A 329 -23.75 -11.96 7.54
CA ILE A 329 -24.19 -10.81 8.32
C ILE A 329 -25.68 -10.63 8.10
N SER A 330 -26.45 -10.76 9.18
CA SER A 330 -27.91 -10.61 9.17
C SER A 330 -28.35 -9.56 10.17
N ARG A 331 -29.65 -9.23 10.21
CA ARG A 331 -30.20 -8.21 11.14
C ARG A 331 -29.93 -8.50 12.63
N GLY A 332 -29.48 -9.70 13.00
CA GLY A 332 -29.11 -10.10 14.36
C GLY A 332 -27.61 -10.11 14.69
N GLY A 333 -26.74 -9.66 13.78
CA GLY A 333 -25.28 -9.67 13.95
C GLY A 333 -24.56 -10.64 13.00
N ALA A 334 -23.24 -10.78 13.20
CA ALA A 334 -22.39 -11.69 12.41
C ALA A 334 -22.36 -13.09 13.07
N THR A 335 -22.61 -14.13 12.28
CA THR A 335 -22.48 -15.53 12.73
C THR A 335 -21.42 -16.23 11.88
N PRO A 336 -20.35 -16.77 12.47
CA PRO A 336 -19.47 -17.71 11.78
C PRO A 336 -20.26 -18.98 11.45
N ARG A 337 -20.03 -19.59 10.29
CA ARG A 337 -20.57 -20.91 9.95
C ARG A 337 -19.45 -21.90 9.67
#